data_AF-A0A7K2M2T8-F1
#
_entry.id   AF-A0A7K2M2T8-F1
#
_cell.length_a   1.000
_cell.length_b   1.000
_cell.length_c   1.000
_cell.angle_alpha   90.00
_cell.angle_beta   90.00
_cell.angle_gamma   90.00
#
_symmetry.space_group_name_H-M   'P 1'
#
loop_
_entity.id
_entity.type
_entity.pdbx_description
1 polymer ?
#
loop_
_entity_poly.entity_id
_entity_poly.type
_entity_poly.pdbx_seq_one_letter_code
_entity_poly.pdbx_strand_id
1 'polypeptide(L)'
;MSGPACGNNPHHQLTDGDRQAVDSFRAYLTTRAELTVAAHSLERIRDAARLHRQQLIGTSDLYAVIEAEDATVQQPPVDRAALRYRIAAAIWERQNPGRRYADCEYRWQADAEADADAVLAVLPEPVGRAGLRDRMAEVLRPHASLGGAPLRHELPFFDGATPSLPRISGWRPLDEVAEDLAAVLPKPASRVEVWPLARVLAEVRCGSEDWSWDEEWADLDQRHAATGYLTWLEQQIRENGITMPVLIGSDGRLWDGHHRLRVAVRLGIGYVPVKLTTPANAVLPEPADRAAVLHETADDVAQMRIGAEDPAPDDHVRGYNDAVDHVVAELRRRADEAAATETEAGA
;
A
#
# COMPACT_ATOMS: atom_id res chain seq x y z
N MET A 1 33.51 -8.85 4.73
CA MET A 1 32.27 -8.06 4.88
C MET A 1 31.16 -9.05 5.16
N SER A 2 30.68 -9.12 6.40
CA SER A 2 29.60 -10.03 6.79
C SER A 2 28.26 -9.37 6.45
N GLY A 3 27.40 -10.07 5.71
CA GLY A 3 26.06 -9.59 5.38
C GLY A 3 25.16 -9.47 6.63
N PRO A 4 23.99 -8.81 6.52
CA PRO A 4 23.05 -8.69 7.62
C PRO A 4 22.62 -10.07 8.13
N ALA A 5 22.79 -10.30 9.43
CA ALA A 5 22.47 -11.56 10.08
C ALA A 5 20.94 -11.80 10.04
N CYS A 6 20.51 -12.96 9.54
CA CYS A 6 19.09 -13.31 9.53
C CYS A 6 18.59 -13.54 10.97
N GLY A 7 17.49 -12.88 11.34
CA GLY A 7 16.92 -12.86 12.71
C GLY A 7 16.28 -14.16 13.22
N ASN A 8 16.74 -15.33 12.77
CA ASN A 8 16.20 -16.64 13.17
C ASN A 8 17.19 -17.53 13.95
N ASN A 9 18.32 -16.97 14.41
CA ASN A 9 19.22 -17.69 15.30
C ASN A 9 18.79 -17.48 16.77
N PRO A 10 18.28 -18.50 17.48
CA PRO A 10 17.83 -18.38 18.87
C PRO A 10 18.96 -18.03 19.85
N HIS A 11 20.22 -18.14 19.44
CA HIS A 11 21.39 -17.76 20.23
C HIS A 11 21.85 -16.31 19.99
N HIS A 12 21.22 -15.59 19.07
CA HIS A 12 21.55 -14.19 18.81
C HIS A 12 20.63 -13.28 19.65
N GLN A 13 21.19 -12.66 20.69
CA GLN A 13 20.47 -11.66 21.46
C GLN A 13 20.32 -10.39 20.61
N LEU A 14 19.08 -9.99 20.35
CA LEU A 14 18.78 -8.69 19.75
C LEU A 14 19.36 -7.59 20.63
N THR A 15 19.98 -6.59 20.01
CA THR A 15 20.37 -5.36 20.71
C THR A 15 19.13 -4.54 21.07
N ASP A 16 19.26 -3.51 21.91
CA ASP A 16 18.15 -2.59 22.19
C ASP A 16 17.67 -1.85 20.94
N GLY A 17 18.60 -1.52 20.03
CA GLY A 17 18.27 -0.91 18.74
C GLY A 17 17.46 -1.84 17.84
N ASP A 18 17.81 -3.13 17.80
CA ASP A 18 17.05 -4.13 17.04
C ASP A 18 15.64 -4.32 17.60
N ARG A 19 15.50 -4.34 18.94
CA ARG A 19 14.18 -4.40 19.60
C ARG A 19 13.33 -3.19 19.25
N GLN A 20 13.89 -1.98 19.34
CA GLN A 20 13.19 -0.75 19.00
C GLN A 20 12.76 -0.72 17.53
N ALA A 21 13.61 -1.19 16.61
CA ALA A 21 13.29 -1.29 15.19
C ALA A 21 12.15 -2.29 14.94
N VAL A 22 12.15 -3.45 15.61
CA VAL A 22 11.06 -4.42 15.53
C VAL A 22 9.74 -3.84 16.06
N ASP A 23 9.78 -3.11 17.17
CA ASP A 23 8.57 -2.50 17.74
C ASP A 23 8.02 -1.36 16.88
N SER A 24 8.89 -0.55 16.29
CA SER A 24 8.49 0.47 15.31
C SER A 24 7.89 -0.15 14.05
N PHE A 25 8.47 -1.25 13.56
CA PHE A 25 7.91 -1.98 12.42
C PHE A 25 6.56 -2.62 12.75
N ARG A 26 6.38 -3.17 13.97
CA ARG A 26 5.08 -3.66 14.44
C ARG A 26 4.04 -2.56 14.51
N ALA A 27 4.39 -1.40 15.07
CA ALA A 27 3.50 -0.24 15.13
C ALA A 27 3.08 0.21 13.71
N TYR A 28 4.02 0.27 12.78
CA TYR A 28 3.75 0.54 11.37
C TYR A 28 2.77 -0.46 10.75
N LEU A 29 2.96 -1.76 10.98
CA LEU A 29 2.04 -2.80 10.48
C LEU A 29 0.64 -2.67 11.06
N THR A 30 0.52 -2.36 12.35
CA THR A 30 -0.78 -2.08 13.01
C THR A 30 -1.49 -0.90 12.36
N THR A 31 -0.81 0.24 12.23
CA THR A 31 -1.37 1.43 11.56
C THR A 31 -1.79 1.13 10.13
N ARG A 32 -0.99 0.35 9.39
CA ARG A 32 -1.33 -0.03 8.01
C ARG A 32 -2.56 -0.94 7.94
N ALA A 33 -2.72 -1.86 8.90
CA ALA A 33 -3.92 -2.69 8.98
C ALA A 33 -5.17 -1.85 9.29
N GLU A 34 -5.07 -0.91 10.23
CA GLU A 34 -6.16 0.04 10.56
C GLU A 34 -6.57 0.88 9.35
N LEU A 35 -5.59 1.42 8.60
CA LEU A 35 -5.84 2.16 7.36
C LEU A 35 -6.54 1.31 6.29
N THR A 36 -6.19 0.03 6.19
CA THR A 36 -6.82 -0.89 5.23
C THR A 36 -8.30 -1.12 5.57
N VAL A 37 -8.62 -1.31 6.86
CA VAL A 37 -10.00 -1.45 7.33
C VAL A 37 -10.78 -0.15 7.06
N ALA A 38 -10.21 1.00 7.39
CA ALA A 38 -10.84 2.30 7.15
C ALA A 38 -11.12 2.56 5.66
N ALA A 39 -10.16 2.22 4.78
CA ALA A 39 -10.33 2.34 3.33
C ALA A 39 -11.49 1.48 2.81
N HIS A 40 -11.61 0.25 3.31
CA HIS A 40 -12.70 -0.65 2.92
C HIS A 40 -14.07 -0.15 3.40
N SER A 41 -14.17 0.34 4.64
CA SER A 41 -15.39 0.96 5.15
C SER A 41 -15.81 2.18 4.31
N LEU A 42 -14.85 3.01 3.93
CA LEU A 42 -15.11 4.19 3.09
C LEU A 42 -15.60 3.80 1.69
N GLU A 43 -15.06 2.74 1.09
CA GLU A 43 -15.52 2.20 -0.19
C GLU A 43 -16.98 1.72 -0.10
N ARG A 44 -17.35 0.98 0.96
CA ARG A 44 -18.72 0.54 1.19
C ARG A 44 -19.70 1.70 1.34
N ILE A 45 -19.31 2.76 2.05
CA ILE A 45 -20.13 3.97 2.21
C ILE A 45 -20.29 4.69 0.86
N ARG A 46 -19.22 4.81 0.07
CA ARG A 46 -19.26 5.41 -1.28
C ARG A 46 -20.19 4.64 -2.21
N ASP A 47 -20.13 3.30 -2.19
CA ASP A 47 -21.02 2.46 -2.98
C ASP A 47 -22.48 2.60 -2.58
N ALA A 48 -22.78 2.60 -1.27
CA ALA A 48 -24.13 2.83 -0.78
C ALA A 48 -24.65 4.23 -1.19
N ALA A 49 -23.82 5.27 -1.07
CA ALA A 49 -24.18 6.62 -1.50
C ALA A 49 -24.45 6.70 -3.01
N ARG A 50 -23.67 5.97 -3.84
CA ARG A 50 -23.90 5.86 -5.28
C ARG A 50 -25.23 5.19 -5.59
N LEU A 51 -25.53 4.06 -4.95
CA LEU A 51 -26.81 3.36 -5.11
C LEU A 51 -28.00 4.22 -4.68
N HIS A 52 -27.85 4.98 -3.59
CA HIS A 52 -28.88 5.89 -3.12
C HIS A 52 -29.15 7.02 -4.13
N ARG A 53 -28.08 7.61 -4.70
CA ARG A 53 -28.19 8.64 -5.75
C ARG A 53 -28.91 8.12 -7.00
N GLN A 54 -28.73 6.84 -7.32
CA GLN A 54 -29.43 6.15 -8.42
C GLN A 54 -30.85 5.72 -8.06
N GLN A 55 -31.34 6.04 -6.85
CA GLN A 55 -32.64 5.65 -6.32
C GLN A 55 -32.84 4.12 -6.25
N LEU A 56 -31.74 3.35 -6.18
CA LEU A 56 -31.77 1.89 -6.07
C LEU A 56 -31.92 1.40 -4.64
N ILE A 57 -31.56 2.23 -3.66
CA ILE A 57 -31.78 1.97 -2.23
C ILE A 57 -32.39 3.20 -1.55
N GLY A 58 -33.20 2.96 -0.51
CA GLY A 58 -33.80 4.03 0.27
C GLY A 58 -32.79 4.74 1.16
N THR A 59 -33.14 5.93 1.66
CA THR A 59 -32.32 6.67 2.63
C THR A 59 -32.10 5.84 3.92
N SER A 60 -33.09 5.05 4.34
CA SER A 60 -32.96 4.13 5.49
C SER A 60 -31.89 3.07 5.29
N ASP A 61 -31.75 2.53 4.07
CA ASP A 61 -30.75 1.51 3.75
C ASP A 61 -29.35 2.10 3.70
N LEU A 62 -29.21 3.33 3.19
CA LEU A 62 -27.96 4.08 3.25
C LEU A 62 -27.51 4.31 4.71
N TYR A 63 -28.42 4.76 5.58
CA TYR A 63 -28.11 4.92 7.00
C TYR A 63 -27.80 3.59 7.67
N ALA A 64 -28.50 2.51 7.34
CA ALA A 64 -28.19 1.19 7.86
C ALA A 64 -26.78 0.71 7.48
N VAL A 65 -26.27 1.04 6.29
CA VAL A 65 -24.86 0.75 5.93
C VAL A 65 -23.90 1.57 6.78
N ILE A 66 -24.16 2.88 6.95
CA ILE A 66 -23.32 3.76 7.79
C ILE A 66 -23.33 3.30 9.25
N GLU A 67 -24.50 2.94 9.79
CA GLU A 67 -24.68 2.47 11.16
C GLU A 67 -24.11 1.07 11.36
N ALA A 68 -24.21 0.18 10.37
CA ALA A 68 -23.61 -1.15 10.41
C ALA A 68 -22.08 -1.07 10.41
N GLU A 69 -21.48 -0.14 9.66
CA GLU A 69 -20.04 0.15 9.76
C GLU A 69 -19.67 0.59 11.18
N ASP A 70 -20.44 1.54 11.74
CA ASP A 70 -20.29 2.02 13.11
C ASP A 70 -20.45 0.91 14.17
N ALA A 71 -21.31 -0.08 13.90
CA ALA A 71 -21.54 -1.25 14.75
C ALA A 71 -20.47 -2.35 14.58
N THR A 72 -19.91 -2.53 13.40
CA THR A 72 -18.81 -3.50 13.16
C THR A 72 -17.46 -3.03 13.68
N VAL A 73 -17.28 -1.72 13.87
CA VAL A 73 -16.12 -1.13 14.57
C VAL A 73 -16.24 -1.30 16.10
N GLN A 74 -17.46 -1.50 16.62
CA GLN A 74 -17.62 -2.17 17.91
C GLN A 74 -17.39 -3.66 17.71
N GLN A 75 -16.13 -4.08 17.62
CA GLN A 75 -15.81 -5.47 17.92
C GLN A 75 -16.51 -5.79 19.25
N PRO A 76 -17.36 -6.83 19.32
CA PRO A 76 -17.80 -7.34 20.62
C PRO A 76 -16.54 -7.51 21.45
N PRO A 77 -16.51 -7.14 22.75
CA PRO A 77 -15.31 -7.19 23.56
C PRO A 77 -14.68 -8.55 23.29
N VAL A 78 -13.55 -8.55 22.58
CA VAL A 78 -12.92 -9.79 22.17
C VAL A 78 -12.70 -10.49 23.49
N ASP A 79 -13.36 -11.63 23.68
CA ASP A 79 -13.25 -12.38 24.92
C ASP A 79 -11.75 -12.51 25.20
N ARG A 80 -11.28 -11.76 26.20
CA ARG A 80 -9.86 -11.56 26.43
C ARG A 80 -9.22 -12.92 26.71
N ALA A 81 -9.99 -13.86 27.27
CA ALA A 81 -9.60 -15.24 27.44
C ALA A 81 -9.46 -15.97 26.09
N ALA A 82 -10.40 -15.80 25.15
CA ALA A 82 -10.30 -16.37 23.81
C ALA A 82 -9.15 -15.76 22.98
N LEU A 83 -8.82 -14.48 23.16
CA LEU A 83 -7.65 -13.87 22.53
C LEU A 83 -6.35 -14.40 23.15
N ARG A 84 -6.27 -14.42 24.49
CA ARG A 84 -5.16 -15.02 25.24
C ARG A 84 -4.90 -16.46 24.80
N TYR A 85 -5.95 -17.27 24.69
CA TYR A 85 -5.87 -18.66 24.24
C TYR A 85 -5.32 -18.79 22.82
N ARG A 86 -5.78 -17.96 21.88
CA ARG A 86 -5.26 -17.96 20.50
C ARG A 86 -3.79 -17.54 20.42
N ILE A 87 -3.39 -16.55 21.21
CA ILE A 87 -1.99 -16.09 21.28
C ILE A 87 -1.12 -17.19 21.89
N ALA A 88 -1.54 -17.80 23.01
CA ALA A 88 -0.83 -18.90 23.65
C ALA A 88 -0.67 -20.10 22.69
N ALA A 89 -1.74 -20.45 21.97
CA ALA A 89 -1.71 -21.50 20.97
C ALA A 89 -0.71 -21.21 19.84
N ALA A 90 -0.72 -19.99 19.30
CA ALA A 90 0.19 -19.60 18.23
C ALA A 90 1.66 -19.60 18.67
N ILE A 91 1.96 -19.12 19.89
CA ILE A 91 3.32 -19.11 20.44
C ILE A 91 3.82 -20.56 20.59
N TRP A 92 3.01 -21.42 21.18
CA TRP A 92 3.39 -22.80 21.45
C TRP A 92 3.53 -23.64 20.18
N GLU A 93 2.58 -23.56 19.24
CA GLU A 93 2.63 -24.33 17.98
C GLU A 93 3.81 -23.92 17.10
N ARG A 94 4.22 -22.64 17.16
CA ARG A 94 5.43 -22.17 16.49
C ARG A 94 6.70 -22.77 17.09
N GLN A 95 6.78 -22.89 18.42
CA GLN A 95 7.92 -23.48 19.12
C GLN A 95 7.94 -25.03 19.01
N ASN A 96 6.80 -25.65 18.67
CA ASN A 96 6.64 -27.10 18.61
C ASN A 96 6.04 -27.55 17.26
N PRO A 97 6.82 -27.49 16.15
CA PRO A 97 6.33 -27.84 14.83
C PRO A 97 5.72 -29.24 14.78
N GLY A 98 4.54 -29.34 14.16
CA GLY A 98 3.80 -30.59 14.00
C GLY A 98 2.97 -31.03 15.21
N ARG A 99 2.91 -30.21 16.27
CA ARG A 99 2.02 -30.45 17.43
C ARG A 99 0.93 -29.38 17.51
N ARG A 100 -0.18 -29.71 18.17
CA ARG A 100 -1.28 -28.78 18.46
C ARG A 100 -1.26 -28.34 19.90
N TYR A 101 -1.58 -27.08 20.16
CA TYR A 101 -1.65 -26.55 21.52
C TYR A 101 -2.67 -27.27 22.40
N ALA A 102 -3.75 -27.78 21.79
CA ALA A 102 -4.74 -28.61 22.48
C ALA A 102 -4.14 -29.90 23.09
N ASP A 103 -3.01 -30.38 22.57
CA ASP A 103 -2.30 -31.58 23.04
C ASP A 103 -1.15 -31.25 24.00
N CYS A 104 -1.00 -29.98 24.36
CA CYS A 104 0.09 -29.50 25.21
C CYS A 104 -0.07 -29.99 26.65
N GLU A 105 1.03 -30.50 27.28
CA GLU A 105 0.98 -30.84 28.71
C GLU A 105 0.75 -29.58 29.55
N TYR A 106 -0.03 -29.70 30.63
CA TYR A 106 -0.44 -28.58 31.48
C TYR A 106 0.71 -27.63 31.89
N ARG A 107 1.90 -28.16 32.21
CA ARG A 107 3.07 -27.35 32.57
C ARG A 107 3.55 -26.42 31.44
N TRP A 108 3.44 -26.84 30.19
CA TRP A 108 3.85 -26.07 29.02
C TRP A 108 2.74 -25.15 28.53
N GLN A 109 1.47 -25.43 28.87
CA GLN A 109 0.36 -24.51 28.65
C GLN A 109 0.55 -23.24 29.48
N ALA A 110 0.96 -23.38 30.75
CA ALA A 110 1.20 -22.25 31.65
C ALA A 110 2.27 -21.28 31.12
N ASP A 111 3.37 -21.79 30.55
CA ASP A 111 4.44 -20.96 29.98
C ASP A 111 3.93 -20.17 28.76
N ALA A 112 3.24 -20.84 27.82
CA ALA A 112 2.68 -20.19 26.64
C ALA A 112 1.57 -19.18 26.97
N GLU A 113 0.79 -19.45 28.02
CA GLU A 113 -0.21 -18.53 28.54
C GLU A 113 0.40 -17.30 29.22
N ALA A 114 1.50 -17.47 29.97
CA ALA A 114 2.24 -16.36 30.55
C ALA A 114 2.86 -15.45 29.47
N ASP A 115 3.40 -16.04 28.41
CA ASP A 115 3.87 -15.30 27.24
C ASP A 115 2.72 -14.57 26.53
N ALA A 116 1.54 -15.19 26.43
CA ALA A 116 0.35 -14.55 25.88
C ALA A 116 -0.12 -13.37 26.74
N ASP A 117 -0.05 -13.47 28.06
CA ASP A 117 -0.35 -12.38 28.98
C ASP A 117 0.66 -11.22 28.82
N ALA A 118 1.94 -11.52 28.64
CA ALA A 118 2.96 -10.51 28.35
C ALA A 118 2.70 -9.78 27.03
N VAL A 119 2.27 -10.50 25.98
CA VAL A 119 1.85 -9.91 24.70
C VAL A 119 0.61 -9.02 24.91
N LEU A 120 -0.40 -9.50 25.63
CA LEU A 120 -1.61 -8.72 25.91
C LEU A 120 -1.36 -7.48 26.78
N ALA A 121 -0.29 -7.47 27.58
CA ALA A 121 0.09 -6.33 28.41
C ALA A 121 0.80 -5.21 27.63
N VAL A 122 1.47 -5.54 26.52
CA VAL A 122 2.13 -4.56 25.64
C VAL A 122 1.27 -4.10 24.47
N LEU A 123 0.19 -4.84 24.16
CA LEU A 123 -0.83 -4.34 23.26
C LEU A 123 -1.49 -3.11 23.91
N PRO A 124 -1.63 -1.98 23.17
CA PRO A 124 -2.35 -0.85 23.70
C PRO A 124 -3.74 -1.31 24.13
N GLU A 125 -4.20 -0.87 25.31
CA GLU A 125 -5.61 -0.97 25.68
C GLU A 125 -6.43 -0.53 24.45
N PRO A 126 -7.40 -1.34 23.99
CA PRO A 126 -8.21 -0.94 22.85
C PRO A 126 -8.74 0.45 23.14
N VAL A 127 -8.27 1.44 22.37
CA VAL A 127 -8.60 2.84 22.62
C VAL A 127 -10.09 2.95 22.41
N GLY A 128 -10.84 3.05 23.51
CA GLY A 128 -12.27 3.27 23.44
C GLY A 128 -12.55 4.52 22.59
N ARG A 129 -13.67 4.53 21.86
CA ARG A 129 -14.08 5.58 20.92
C ARG A 129 -13.97 7.00 21.47
N ALA A 130 -14.07 7.19 22.80
CA ALA A 130 -13.83 8.45 23.47
C ALA A 130 -12.38 8.96 23.27
N GLY A 131 -11.38 8.11 23.46
CA GLY A 131 -9.98 8.47 23.28
C GLY A 131 -9.59 8.74 21.82
N LEU A 132 -10.22 8.05 20.87
CA LEU A 132 -10.02 8.32 19.45
C LEU A 132 -10.71 9.63 19.02
N ARG A 133 -11.92 9.90 19.52
CA ARG A 133 -12.63 11.18 19.30
C ARG A 133 -11.88 12.36 19.88
N ASP A 134 -11.34 12.24 21.09
CA ASP A 134 -10.59 13.32 21.73
C ASP A 134 -9.28 13.62 20.97
N ARG A 135 -8.59 12.59 20.48
CA ARG A 135 -7.40 12.75 19.62
C ARG A 135 -7.72 13.34 18.25
N MET A 136 -8.80 12.90 17.60
CA MET A 136 -9.24 13.51 16.33
C MET A 136 -9.71 14.95 16.53
N ALA A 137 -10.44 15.26 17.61
CA ALA A 137 -10.86 16.61 17.94
C ALA A 137 -9.67 17.53 18.27
N GLU A 138 -8.58 16.98 18.80
CA GLU A 138 -7.33 17.69 19.03
C GLU A 138 -6.56 17.99 17.74
N VAL A 139 -6.48 17.02 16.83
CA VAL A 139 -5.88 17.18 15.49
C VAL A 139 -6.68 18.16 14.63
N LEU A 140 -8.01 18.17 14.75
CA LEU A 140 -8.89 19.05 13.96
C LEU A 140 -9.11 20.44 14.58
N ARG A 141 -8.66 20.67 15.82
CA ARG A 141 -8.81 21.94 16.55
C ARG A 141 -8.21 23.16 15.82
N PRO A 142 -7.08 23.07 15.10
CA PRO A 142 -6.53 24.23 14.38
C PRO A 142 -7.39 24.71 13.20
N HIS A 143 -8.30 23.87 12.67
CA HIS A 143 -9.08 24.20 11.47
C HIS A 143 -10.43 24.87 11.76
N ALA A 144 -10.84 24.94 13.02
CA ALA A 144 -12.16 25.46 13.40
C ALA A 144 -12.20 26.97 13.73
N SER A 145 -11.05 27.67 13.79
CA SER A 145 -11.00 29.08 14.25
C SER A 145 -10.61 30.14 13.23
N LEU A 146 -10.61 29.84 11.92
CA LEU A 146 -10.34 30.86 10.89
C LEU A 146 -11.63 31.32 10.22
N GLY A 147 -12.46 32.01 10.99
CA GLY A 147 -13.62 32.75 10.52
C GLY A 147 -13.61 34.17 11.08
N GLY A 148 -12.98 35.11 10.37
CA GLY A 148 -13.30 36.54 10.48
C GLY A 148 -12.13 37.49 10.71
N ALA A 149 -11.61 38.09 9.63
CA ALA A 149 -11.43 39.54 9.47
C ALA A 149 -10.71 39.86 8.13
N PRO A 150 -11.11 40.91 7.39
CA PRO A 150 -10.38 41.35 6.22
C PRO A 150 -9.27 42.33 6.65
N LEU A 151 -8.01 41.98 6.41
CA LEU A 151 -6.91 42.94 6.48
C LEU A 151 -6.46 43.29 5.07
N ARG A 152 -6.85 44.51 4.65
CA ARG A 152 -6.14 45.27 3.63
C ARG A 152 -4.77 45.64 4.19
N HIS A 153 -3.70 45.24 3.53
CA HIS A 153 -2.46 46.01 3.54
C HIS A 153 -1.77 45.90 2.17
N GLU A 154 -1.48 47.07 1.63
CA GLU A 154 -0.70 47.32 0.44
C GLU A 154 0.73 46.78 0.60
N LEU A 155 1.30 46.20 -0.47
CA LEU A 155 2.74 45.99 -0.59
C LEU A 155 3.27 46.72 -1.84
N PRO A 156 4.46 47.33 -1.74
CA PRO A 156 5.05 48.09 -2.83
C PRO A 156 5.79 47.20 -3.83
N PHE A 157 5.75 47.70 -5.06
CA PHE A 157 6.56 47.33 -6.22
C PHE A 157 8.04 47.07 -5.88
N PHE A 158 8.59 45.94 -6.36
CA PHE A 158 10.03 45.75 -6.52
C PHE A 158 10.32 45.32 -7.96
N ASP A 159 11.19 46.10 -8.60
CA ASP A 159 11.69 45.95 -9.97
C ASP A 159 13.11 45.35 -9.91
N GLY A 160 13.46 44.52 -10.90
CA GLY A 160 14.84 44.35 -11.35
C GLY A 160 15.58 43.05 -11.03
N ALA A 161 15.94 42.36 -12.13
CA ALA A 161 17.09 41.48 -12.38
C ALA A 161 16.99 39.97 -12.04
N THR A 162 16.82 39.17 -13.09
CA THR A 162 17.07 37.71 -13.12
C THR A 162 18.56 37.41 -13.31
N PRO A 163 19.20 36.62 -12.43
CA PRO A 163 20.51 36.05 -12.71
C PRO A 163 20.38 34.74 -13.50
N SER A 164 21.21 34.58 -14.53
CA SER A 164 21.34 33.35 -15.32
C SER A 164 21.98 32.23 -14.48
N LEU A 165 21.26 31.12 -14.30
CA LEU A 165 21.77 29.91 -13.62
C LEU A 165 22.67 29.08 -14.56
N PRO A 166 23.70 28.39 -14.01
CA PRO A 166 24.57 27.52 -14.78
C PRO A 166 23.84 26.25 -15.25
N ARG A 167 24.13 25.81 -16.48
CA ARG A 167 23.62 24.55 -17.05
C ARG A 167 24.16 23.36 -16.26
N ILE A 168 23.29 22.69 -15.51
CA ILE A 168 23.56 21.40 -14.89
C ILE A 168 23.49 20.32 -15.99
N SER A 169 24.62 19.72 -16.36
CA SER A 169 24.66 18.57 -17.27
C SER A 169 24.30 17.29 -16.52
N GLY A 170 23.26 16.59 -16.96
CA GLY A 170 22.77 15.34 -16.35
C GLY A 170 21.25 15.14 -16.45
N TRP A 171 20.51 16.11 -16.99
CA TRP A 171 19.06 16.04 -17.12
C TRP A 171 18.62 14.98 -18.14
N ARG A 172 17.76 14.06 -17.70
CA ARG A 172 17.01 13.17 -18.58
C ARG A 172 15.94 13.99 -19.34
N PRO A 173 15.60 13.64 -20.58
CA PRO A 173 14.49 14.23 -21.30
C PRO A 173 13.19 14.14 -20.49
N LEU A 174 12.36 15.19 -20.55
CA LEU A 174 11.10 15.31 -19.80
C LEU A 174 10.11 14.16 -20.06
N ASP A 175 10.18 13.54 -21.23
CA ASP A 175 9.35 12.39 -21.61
C ASP A 175 9.67 11.16 -20.74
N GLU A 176 10.93 11.01 -20.32
CA GLU A 176 11.36 9.94 -19.42
C GLU A 176 10.95 10.19 -17.97
N VAL A 177 10.86 11.46 -17.55
CA VAL A 177 10.40 11.85 -16.20
C VAL A 177 8.87 11.74 -16.09
N ALA A 178 8.14 11.92 -17.19
CA ALA A 178 6.69 11.73 -17.25
C ALA A 178 6.27 10.27 -17.07
N GLU A 179 7.05 9.30 -17.56
CA GLU A 179 6.86 7.87 -17.26
C GLU A 179 7.07 7.57 -15.77
N ASP A 180 8.11 8.16 -15.17
CA ASP A 180 8.40 8.01 -13.74
C ASP A 180 7.30 8.62 -12.85
N LEU A 181 6.70 9.75 -13.25
CA LEU A 181 5.58 10.39 -12.55
C LEU A 181 4.25 9.65 -12.70
N ALA A 182 3.98 9.04 -13.85
CA ALA A 182 2.81 8.16 -14.02
C ALA A 182 2.86 6.93 -13.09
N ALA A 183 4.04 6.56 -12.60
CA ALA A 183 4.21 5.53 -11.58
C ALA A 183 3.87 5.99 -10.15
N VAL A 184 3.77 7.31 -9.90
CA VAL A 184 3.53 7.91 -8.57
C VAL A 184 2.05 8.19 -8.30
N LEU A 185 1.23 8.38 -9.33
CA LEU A 185 -0.23 8.50 -9.16
C LEU A 185 -0.80 7.27 -8.43
N PRO A 186 -1.80 7.44 -7.55
CA PRO A 186 -2.40 6.32 -6.83
C PRO A 186 -2.98 5.33 -7.84
N LYS A 187 -2.26 4.22 -8.05
CA LYS A 187 -2.73 3.13 -8.91
C LYS A 187 -4.08 2.70 -8.38
N PRO A 188 -5.11 2.54 -9.25
CA PRO A 188 -6.38 1.98 -8.82
C PRO A 188 -6.08 0.70 -8.04
N ALA A 189 -6.72 0.54 -6.88
CA ALA A 189 -6.43 -0.57 -5.96
C ALA A 189 -6.52 -1.88 -6.74
N SER A 190 -5.37 -2.44 -7.09
CA SER A 190 -5.30 -3.64 -7.90
C SER A 190 -5.76 -4.79 -7.02
N ARG A 191 -6.92 -5.37 -7.32
CA ARG A 191 -7.47 -6.49 -6.57
C ARG A 191 -6.68 -7.76 -6.88
N VAL A 192 -6.34 -8.51 -5.83
CA VAL A 192 -5.82 -9.88 -5.98
C VAL A 192 -7.01 -10.83 -6.03
N GLU A 193 -7.05 -11.65 -7.08
CA GLU A 193 -8.03 -12.71 -7.31
C GLU A 193 -7.36 -14.08 -7.24
N VAL A 194 -8.13 -15.15 -7.15
CA VAL A 194 -7.62 -16.52 -7.23
C VAL A 194 -8.26 -17.19 -8.44
N TRP A 195 -7.44 -17.58 -9.42
CA TRP A 195 -7.92 -18.17 -10.67
C TRP A 195 -7.53 -19.65 -10.75
N PRO A 196 -8.37 -20.50 -11.37
CA PRO A 196 -7.94 -21.83 -11.77
C PRO A 196 -6.72 -21.75 -12.68
N LEU A 197 -5.69 -22.57 -12.45
CA LEU A 197 -4.48 -22.59 -13.28
C LEU A 197 -4.83 -22.88 -14.76
N ALA A 198 -5.78 -23.79 -14.99
CA ALA A 198 -6.26 -24.09 -16.34
C ALA A 198 -6.84 -22.86 -17.06
N ARG A 199 -7.52 -21.97 -16.32
CA ARG A 199 -8.05 -20.72 -16.86
C ARG A 199 -6.91 -19.79 -17.28
N VAL A 200 -5.89 -19.63 -16.42
CA VAL A 200 -4.72 -18.78 -16.73
C VAL A 200 -4.03 -19.28 -18.00
N LEU A 201 -3.77 -20.58 -18.11
CA LEU A 201 -3.09 -21.15 -19.27
C LEU A 201 -3.91 -21.06 -20.57
N ALA A 202 -5.25 -21.00 -20.48
CA ALA A 202 -6.13 -20.90 -21.63
C ALA A 202 -6.39 -19.45 -22.07
N GLU A 203 -6.53 -18.52 -21.12
CA GLU A 203 -6.97 -17.14 -21.38
C GLU A 203 -5.80 -16.14 -21.45
N VAL A 204 -4.66 -16.45 -20.82
CA VAL A 204 -3.53 -15.52 -20.70
C VAL A 204 -2.45 -15.88 -21.70
N ARG A 205 -2.06 -14.88 -22.50
CA ARG A 205 -0.95 -15.01 -23.46
C ARG A 205 0.38 -14.97 -22.72
N CYS A 206 1.37 -15.70 -23.22
CA CYS A 206 2.73 -15.60 -22.69
C CYS A 206 3.24 -14.16 -22.81
N GLY A 207 3.98 -13.71 -21.79
CA GLY A 207 4.63 -12.38 -21.79
C GLY A 207 5.81 -12.28 -22.75
N SER A 208 6.43 -13.41 -23.09
CA SER A 208 7.58 -13.48 -23.99
C SER A 208 7.07 -13.53 -25.43
N GLU A 209 7.11 -12.39 -26.11
CA GLU A 209 6.74 -12.26 -27.54
C GLU A 209 5.41 -12.98 -27.91
N ASP A 210 5.40 -13.67 -29.05
CA ASP A 210 4.27 -14.50 -29.53
C ASP A 210 4.46 -15.99 -29.17
N TRP A 211 5.22 -16.29 -28.10
CA TRP A 211 5.52 -17.67 -27.72
C TRP A 211 4.30 -18.40 -27.17
N SER A 212 4.24 -19.70 -27.45
CA SER A 212 3.38 -20.63 -26.73
C SER A 212 3.89 -20.88 -25.30
N TRP A 213 3.03 -21.41 -24.43
CA TRP A 213 3.43 -21.82 -23.09
C TRP A 213 4.49 -22.93 -23.11
N ASP A 214 4.42 -23.85 -24.09
CA ASP A 214 5.40 -24.93 -24.22
C ASP A 214 6.81 -24.41 -24.54
N GLU A 215 6.92 -23.41 -25.43
CA GLU A 215 8.18 -22.75 -25.77
C GLU A 215 8.75 -21.99 -24.56
N GLU A 216 7.90 -21.24 -23.86
CA GLU A 216 8.28 -20.55 -22.63
C GLU A 216 8.79 -21.53 -21.56
N TRP A 217 8.12 -22.66 -21.36
CA TRP A 217 8.57 -23.65 -20.38
C TRP A 217 9.89 -24.29 -20.77
N ALA A 218 10.11 -24.59 -22.05
CA ALA A 218 11.36 -25.14 -22.55
C ALA A 218 12.52 -24.17 -22.32
N ASP A 219 12.33 -22.89 -22.61
CA ASP A 219 13.34 -21.85 -22.35
C ASP A 219 13.60 -21.66 -20.86
N LEU A 220 12.56 -21.60 -20.01
CA LEU A 220 12.74 -21.48 -18.56
C LEU A 220 13.50 -22.67 -17.97
N ASP A 221 13.14 -23.89 -18.38
CA ASP A 221 13.83 -25.10 -17.95
C ASP A 221 15.29 -25.09 -18.41
N GLN A 222 15.57 -24.68 -19.66
CA GLN A 222 16.93 -24.58 -20.19
C GLN A 222 17.76 -23.50 -19.46
N ARG A 223 17.23 -22.29 -19.32
CA ARG A 223 17.89 -21.13 -18.70
C ARG A 223 18.26 -21.38 -17.24
N HIS A 224 17.42 -22.15 -16.54
CA HIS A 224 17.60 -22.42 -15.11
C HIS A 224 18.15 -23.81 -14.79
N ALA A 225 18.45 -24.63 -15.81
CA ALA A 225 19.05 -25.95 -15.62
C ALA A 225 20.38 -25.88 -14.85
N ALA A 226 21.23 -24.87 -15.14
CA ALA A 226 22.52 -24.71 -14.49
C ALA A 226 22.44 -24.06 -13.10
N THR A 227 21.44 -23.20 -12.85
CA THR A 227 21.34 -22.44 -11.60
C THR A 227 20.51 -23.15 -10.54
N GLY A 228 19.67 -24.12 -10.91
CA GLY A 228 18.75 -24.79 -9.99
C GLY A 228 17.62 -23.88 -9.47
N TYR A 229 17.43 -22.71 -10.07
CA TYR A 229 16.47 -21.70 -9.58
C TYR A 229 15.04 -22.24 -9.52
N LEU A 230 14.58 -22.97 -10.55
CA LEU A 230 13.25 -23.59 -10.55
C LEU A 230 13.08 -24.63 -9.46
N THR A 231 14.12 -25.40 -9.14
CA THR A 231 14.09 -26.38 -8.03
C THR A 231 13.97 -25.68 -6.68
N TRP A 232 14.72 -24.60 -6.47
CA TRP A 232 14.61 -23.80 -5.26
C TRP A 232 13.22 -23.16 -5.11
N LEU A 233 12.69 -22.57 -6.19
CA LEU A 233 11.36 -21.96 -6.19
C LEU A 233 10.25 -23.00 -5.98
N GLU A 234 10.40 -24.20 -6.55
CA GLU A 234 9.51 -25.35 -6.31
C GLU A 234 9.46 -25.71 -4.83
N GLN A 235 10.60 -25.75 -4.14
CA GLN A 235 10.64 -25.97 -2.69
C GLN A 235 9.95 -24.86 -1.92
N GLN A 236 10.21 -23.59 -2.26
CA GLN A 236 9.57 -22.45 -1.60
C GLN A 236 8.05 -22.46 -1.76
N ILE A 237 7.55 -22.83 -2.94
CA ILE A 237 6.10 -22.92 -3.21
C ILE A 237 5.48 -24.13 -2.51
N ARG A 238 6.19 -25.26 -2.37
CA ARG A 238 5.69 -26.39 -1.55
C ARG A 238 5.50 -26.00 -0.09
N GLU A 239 6.45 -25.27 0.47
CA GLU A 239 6.45 -24.89 1.88
C GLU A 239 5.42 -23.79 2.19
N ASN A 240 5.31 -22.79 1.31
CA ASN A 240 4.61 -21.55 1.61
C ASN A 240 3.41 -21.28 0.69
N GLY A 241 3.18 -22.11 -0.31
CA GLY A 241 2.28 -21.78 -1.42
C GLY A 241 2.83 -20.64 -2.30
N ILE A 242 1.99 -20.16 -3.23
CA ILE A 242 2.31 -19.00 -4.05
C ILE A 242 1.92 -17.74 -3.24
N THR A 243 2.91 -17.07 -2.66
CA THR A 243 2.67 -15.89 -1.80
C THR A 243 2.57 -14.58 -2.57
N MET A 244 3.15 -14.51 -3.77
CA MET A 244 3.06 -13.34 -4.66
C MET A 244 2.15 -13.65 -5.86
N PRO A 245 1.14 -12.83 -6.17
CA PRO A 245 0.26 -13.06 -7.31
C PRO A 245 1.01 -12.93 -8.63
N VAL A 246 0.60 -13.70 -9.63
CA VAL A 246 1.05 -13.49 -11.01
C VAL A 246 0.40 -12.23 -11.56
N LEU A 247 1.13 -11.45 -12.35
CA LEU A 247 0.67 -10.17 -12.88
C LEU A 247 0.20 -10.36 -14.32
N ILE A 248 -1.08 -10.10 -14.57
CA ILE A 248 -1.63 -10.10 -15.91
C ILE A 248 -1.82 -8.66 -16.34
N GLY A 249 -1.26 -8.33 -17.49
CA GLY A 249 -1.40 -7.04 -18.14
C GLY A 249 -2.81 -6.77 -18.63
N SER A 250 -3.10 -5.50 -18.82
CA SER A 250 -4.35 -5.06 -19.43
C SER A 250 -4.54 -5.53 -20.88
N ASP A 251 -3.45 -5.94 -21.53
CA ASP A 251 -3.40 -6.53 -22.87
C ASP A 251 -3.63 -8.06 -22.86
N GLY A 252 -3.93 -8.65 -21.70
CA GLY A 252 -4.13 -10.09 -21.52
C GLY A 252 -2.84 -10.91 -21.58
N ARG A 253 -1.66 -10.28 -21.52
CA ARG A 253 -0.36 -10.98 -21.45
C ARG A 253 0.08 -11.16 -20.01
N LEU A 254 0.83 -12.21 -19.73
CA LEU A 254 1.49 -12.36 -18.43
C LEU A 254 2.69 -11.41 -18.33
N TRP A 255 2.62 -10.40 -17.48
CA TRP A 255 3.73 -9.45 -17.29
C TRP A 255 4.78 -9.98 -16.31
N ASP A 256 4.36 -10.73 -15.30
CA ASP A 256 5.26 -11.33 -14.31
C ASP A 256 4.62 -12.60 -13.73
N GLY A 257 5.44 -13.60 -13.42
CA GLY A 257 5.02 -14.84 -12.80
C GLY A 257 5.27 -16.11 -13.60
N HIS A 258 6.04 -16.06 -14.69
CA HIS A 258 6.28 -17.21 -15.57
C HIS A 258 6.87 -18.40 -14.81
N HIS A 259 7.89 -18.18 -13.97
CA HIS A 259 8.46 -19.23 -13.12
C HIS A 259 7.45 -19.80 -12.13
N ARG A 260 6.58 -18.96 -11.55
CA ARG A 260 5.54 -19.38 -10.60
C ARG A 260 4.50 -20.26 -11.29
N LEU A 261 4.07 -19.91 -12.51
CA LEU A 261 3.17 -20.76 -13.29
C LEU A 261 3.84 -22.07 -13.71
N ARG A 262 5.11 -22.04 -14.16
CA ARG A 262 5.86 -23.25 -14.50
C ARG A 262 5.94 -24.22 -13.32
N VAL A 263 6.26 -23.71 -12.13
CA VAL A 263 6.28 -24.51 -10.89
C VAL A 263 4.88 -25.00 -10.51
N ALA A 264 3.85 -24.16 -10.63
CA ALA A 264 2.47 -24.56 -10.35
C ALA A 264 2.02 -25.75 -11.21
N VAL A 265 2.38 -25.74 -12.50
CA VAL A 265 2.15 -26.86 -13.43
C VAL A 265 2.90 -28.11 -12.97
N ARG A 266 4.20 -28.00 -12.63
CA ARG A 266 5.02 -29.15 -12.15
C ARG A 266 4.48 -29.77 -10.87
N LEU A 267 3.94 -28.95 -9.96
CA LEU A 267 3.39 -29.37 -8.68
C LEU A 267 1.91 -29.81 -8.75
N GLY A 268 1.24 -29.62 -9.88
CA GLY A 268 -0.20 -29.92 -10.00
C GLY A 268 -1.08 -28.99 -9.16
N ILE A 269 -0.65 -27.74 -8.94
CA ILE A 269 -1.43 -26.74 -8.20
C ILE A 269 -2.61 -26.28 -9.06
N GLY A 270 -3.83 -26.47 -8.57
CA GLY A 270 -5.05 -26.17 -9.34
C GLY A 270 -5.43 -24.69 -9.41
N TYR A 271 -4.90 -23.84 -8.52
CA TYR A 271 -5.29 -22.43 -8.41
C TYR A 271 -4.08 -21.54 -8.14
N VAL A 272 -4.07 -20.33 -8.71
CA VAL A 272 -3.00 -19.36 -8.54
C VAL A 272 -3.56 -17.98 -8.18
N PRO A 273 -2.92 -17.23 -7.27
CA PRO A 273 -3.26 -15.84 -7.04
C PRO A 273 -2.85 -15.00 -8.25
N VAL A 274 -3.76 -14.14 -8.71
CA VAL A 274 -3.65 -13.31 -9.90
C VAL A 274 -3.90 -11.86 -9.50
N LYS A 275 -3.13 -10.95 -10.07
CA LYS A 275 -3.38 -9.51 -9.99
C LYS A 275 -3.53 -8.98 -11.41
N LEU A 276 -4.73 -8.51 -11.72
CA LEU A 276 -5.03 -7.88 -12.99
C LEU A 276 -4.56 -6.42 -12.96
N THR A 277 -3.84 -6.02 -14.00
CA THR A 277 -3.55 -4.62 -14.24
C THR A 277 -4.69 -4.03 -15.05
N THR A 278 -5.44 -3.10 -14.47
CA THR A 278 -6.44 -2.32 -15.20
C THR A 278 -5.72 -1.53 -16.30
N PRO A 279 -6.23 -1.50 -17.55
CA PRO A 279 -5.66 -0.61 -18.55
C PRO A 279 -5.63 0.81 -18.01
N ALA A 280 -4.53 1.52 -18.25
CA ALA A 280 -4.43 2.95 -17.95
C ALA A 280 -5.49 3.79 -18.71
N ASN A 281 -6.22 3.18 -19.64
CA ASN A 281 -7.46 3.69 -20.22
C ASN A 281 -8.64 3.64 -19.23
N ALA A 282 -8.40 3.84 -17.93
CA ALA A 282 -9.42 4.50 -17.14
C ALA A 282 -9.72 5.78 -17.90
N VAL A 283 -10.99 5.96 -18.31
CA VAL A 283 -11.45 7.22 -18.89
C VAL A 283 -10.83 8.31 -18.05
N LEU A 284 -9.92 9.09 -18.65
CA LEU A 284 -9.25 10.14 -17.92
C LEU A 284 -10.37 10.97 -17.30
N PRO A 285 -10.30 11.30 -16.00
CA PRO A 285 -11.30 12.14 -15.38
C PRO A 285 -11.61 13.33 -16.28
N GLU A 286 -12.88 13.77 -16.28
CA GLU A 286 -13.28 14.99 -16.98
C GLU A 286 -12.26 16.10 -16.70
N PRO A 287 -11.98 17.03 -17.62
CA PRO A 287 -10.91 18.02 -17.47
C PRO A 287 -10.88 18.71 -16.09
N ALA A 288 -12.03 19.08 -15.52
CA ALA A 288 -12.17 19.60 -14.16
C ALA A 288 -11.63 18.64 -13.09
N ASP A 289 -12.03 17.36 -13.18
CA ASP A 289 -11.59 16.31 -12.27
C ASP A 289 -10.08 16.05 -12.44
N ARG A 290 -9.52 16.23 -13.64
CA ARG A 290 -8.07 16.11 -13.87
C ARG A 290 -7.28 17.25 -13.24
N ALA A 291 -7.75 18.50 -13.37
CA ALA A 291 -7.11 19.63 -12.72
C ALA A 291 -7.12 19.48 -11.19
N ALA A 292 -8.24 19.05 -10.63
CA ALA A 292 -8.35 18.77 -9.19
C ALA A 292 -7.38 17.68 -8.73
N VAL A 293 -7.30 16.55 -9.45
CA VAL A 293 -6.37 15.46 -9.14
C VAL A 293 -4.90 15.91 -9.23
N LEU A 294 -4.56 16.74 -10.22
CA LEU A 294 -3.20 17.26 -10.36
C LEU A 294 -2.83 18.23 -9.23
N HIS A 295 -3.77 19.05 -8.77
CA HIS A 295 -3.56 19.91 -7.58
C HIS A 295 -3.39 19.08 -6.31
N GLU A 296 -4.27 18.10 -6.07
CA GLU A 296 -4.18 17.19 -4.91
C GLU A 296 -2.84 16.45 -4.90
N THR A 297 -2.43 15.92 -6.06
CA THR A 297 -1.13 15.24 -6.21
C THR A 297 0.04 16.20 -5.94
N ALA A 298 -0.06 17.46 -6.39
CA ALA A 298 0.97 18.46 -6.11
C ALA A 298 1.08 18.76 -4.62
N ASP A 299 -0.04 18.80 -3.90
CA ASP A 299 -0.05 19.01 -2.45
C ASP A 299 0.51 17.81 -1.70
N ASP A 300 0.20 16.58 -2.14
CA ASP A 300 0.80 15.35 -1.59
C ASP A 300 2.32 15.31 -1.78
N VAL A 301 2.81 15.66 -2.97
CA VAL A 301 4.25 15.73 -3.26
C VAL A 301 4.90 16.83 -2.42
N ALA A 302 4.24 17.96 -2.19
CA ALA A 302 4.75 19.01 -1.32
C ALA A 302 4.91 18.54 0.15
N GLN A 303 4.09 17.61 0.63
CA GLN A 303 4.26 16.99 1.95
C GLN A 303 5.48 16.07 2.05
N MET A 304 6.07 15.65 0.91
CA MET A 304 7.28 14.80 0.91
C MET A 304 8.57 15.59 1.18
N ARG A 305 8.49 16.92 1.32
CA ARG A 305 9.65 17.74 1.73
C ARG A 305 10.18 17.26 3.06
N ILE A 306 11.51 17.13 3.15
CA ILE A 306 12.19 16.71 4.37
C ILE A 306 12.86 17.93 5.02
N GLY A 307 12.77 18.03 6.35
CA GLY A 307 13.41 19.11 7.10
C GLY A 307 12.89 20.51 6.75
N ALA A 308 11.63 20.66 6.35
CA ALA A 308 11.05 21.95 5.95
C ALA A 308 11.07 23.02 7.08
N GLU A 309 11.16 22.58 8.33
CA GLU A 309 11.27 23.43 9.53
C GLU A 309 12.71 23.87 9.81
N ASP A 310 13.72 23.25 9.18
CA ASP A 310 15.13 23.61 9.36
C ASP A 310 15.46 24.85 8.52
N PRO A 311 15.85 25.98 9.14
CA PRO A 311 16.22 27.19 8.40
C PRO A 311 17.55 27.06 7.62
N ALA A 312 18.34 26.01 7.86
CA ALA A 312 19.64 25.79 7.23
C ALA A 312 19.87 24.31 6.87
N PRO A 313 19.05 23.73 5.97
CA PRO A 313 19.22 22.34 5.56
C PRO A 313 20.57 22.16 4.85
N ASP A 314 21.16 20.98 5.04
CA ASP A 314 22.36 20.58 4.30
C ASP A 314 22.08 20.53 2.78
N ASP A 315 23.15 20.50 1.98
CA ASP A 315 23.04 20.56 0.53
C ASP A 315 22.28 19.37 -0.08
N HIS A 316 22.27 18.22 0.59
CA HIS A 316 21.54 17.04 0.13
C HIS A 316 20.03 17.22 0.32
N VAL A 317 19.62 17.65 1.52
CA VAL A 317 18.23 17.99 1.84
C VAL A 317 17.71 19.13 0.95
N ARG A 318 18.55 20.14 0.70
CA ARG A 318 18.24 21.24 -0.23
C ARG A 318 17.99 20.74 -1.64
N GLY A 319 18.91 19.95 -2.20
CA GLY A 319 18.77 19.41 -3.55
C GLY A 319 17.55 18.51 -3.73
N TYR A 320 17.22 17.72 -2.70
CA TYR A 320 15.98 16.92 -2.69
C TYR A 320 14.73 17.82 -2.68
N ASN A 321 14.68 18.82 -1.79
CA ASN A 321 13.54 19.72 -1.69
C ASN A 321 13.37 20.60 -2.95
N ASP A 322 14.45 21.01 -3.61
CA ASP A 322 14.41 21.72 -4.88
C ASP A 322 13.78 20.85 -6.00
N ALA A 323 14.10 19.55 -6.02
CA ALA A 323 13.50 18.61 -6.96
C ALA A 323 12.00 18.41 -6.69
N VAL A 324 11.61 18.30 -5.41
CA VAL A 324 10.21 18.25 -4.98
C VAL A 324 9.47 19.51 -5.45
N ASP A 325 10.02 20.71 -5.19
CA ASP A 325 9.40 21.98 -5.58
C ASP A 325 9.21 22.10 -7.10
N HIS A 326 10.17 21.60 -7.88
CA HIS A 326 10.04 21.56 -9.34
C HIS A 326 8.87 20.68 -9.79
N VAL A 327 8.72 19.48 -9.21
CA VAL A 327 7.61 18.58 -9.52
C VAL A 327 6.27 19.20 -9.12
N VAL A 328 6.18 19.82 -7.94
CA VAL A 328 4.98 20.53 -7.47
C VAL A 328 4.58 21.64 -8.44
N ALA A 329 5.54 22.46 -8.88
CA ALA A 329 5.29 23.55 -9.82
C ALA A 329 4.78 23.04 -11.17
N GLU A 330 5.37 21.95 -11.68
CA GLU A 330 4.96 21.34 -12.95
C GLU A 330 3.55 20.72 -12.88
N LEU A 331 3.22 20.02 -11.78
CA LEU A 331 1.89 19.46 -11.57
C LEU A 331 0.83 20.56 -11.50
N ARG A 332 1.10 21.66 -10.79
CA ARG A 332 0.21 22.83 -10.72
C ARG A 332 0.02 23.49 -12.09
N ARG A 333 1.10 23.69 -12.85
CA ARG A 333 1.04 24.23 -14.21
C ARG A 333 0.13 23.37 -15.11
N ARG A 334 0.26 22.04 -15.04
CA ARG A 334 -0.58 21.12 -15.81
C ARG A 334 -2.04 21.13 -15.35
N ALA A 335 -2.29 21.35 -14.05
CA ALA A 335 -3.64 21.52 -13.54
C ALA A 335 -4.31 22.77 -14.14
N ASP A 336 -3.59 23.89 -14.19
CA ASP A 336 -4.07 25.13 -14.79
C ASP A 336 -4.37 24.95 -16.29
N GLU A 337 -3.51 24.24 -17.03
CA GLU A 337 -3.70 23.93 -18.46
C GLU A 337 -4.92 23.02 -18.70
N ALA A 338 -5.12 22.02 -17.84
CA ALA A 338 -6.28 21.14 -17.91
C ALA A 338 -7.59 21.90 -17.67
N ALA A 339 -7.61 22.84 -16.71
CA ALA A 339 -8.77 23.68 -16.43
C ALA A 339 -9.06 24.68 -17.57
N ALA A 340 -8.02 25.23 -18.21
CA ALA A 340 -8.18 26.15 -19.34
C ALA A 340 -8.81 25.46 -20.57
N THR A 341 -8.42 24.22 -20.85
CA THR A 341 -8.94 23.43 -22.00
C THR A 341 -10.45 23.20 -21.90
N GLU A 342 -11.00 23.09 -20.69
CA GLU A 342 -12.43 22.91 -20.45
C GLU A 342 -13.23 24.18 -20.76
N THR A 343 -12.67 25.34 -20.42
CA THR A 343 -13.29 26.64 -20.67
C THR A 343 -13.42 26.89 -22.18
N GLU A 344 -12.44 26.45 -22.97
CA GLU A 344 -12.47 26.54 -24.43
C GLU A 344 -13.42 25.54 -25.09
N ALA A 345 -13.59 24.35 -24.52
CA ALA A 345 -14.50 23.33 -25.06
C ALA A 345 -15.99 23.59 -24.75
N GLY A 346 -16.28 24.39 -23.72
CA GLY A 346 -17.64 24.78 -23.32
C GLY A 346 -18.16 26.10 -23.92
N ALA A 347 -17.32 26.86 -24.62
CA ALA A 347 -17.66 28.10 -25.33
C ALA A 347 -18.00 27.83 -26.80
#